data_AF-A0A1Y2EQZ8-F1
#
_entry.id   AF-A0A1Y2EQZ8-F1
#
_cell.length_a   1.000
_cell.length_b   1.000
_cell.length_c   1.000
_cell.angle_alpha   90.00
_cell.angle_beta   90.00
_cell.angle_gamma   90.00
#
_symmetry.space_group_name_H-M   'P 1'
#
loop_
_entity.id
_entity.type
_entity.pdbx_description
1 polymer ?
#
loop_
_entity_poly.entity_id
_entity_poly.type
_entity_poly.pdbx_seq_one_letter_code
_entity_poly.pdbx_strand_id
1 'polypeptide(L)'
;MKSSTFFVSLGLLIEGIGTFKQGKDSSFFYSSSTNAFNYSKITDIVIFWRFVYSDVSTNYTTMDYSSQNMALGKNWGLYLTEDIHPMKLWSYAYSGAVIDTEV
;
A
#
# COMPACT_ATOMS: atom_id res chain seq x y z
N MET A 1 -10.82 -48.53 13.75
CA MET A 1 -10.65 -47.26 14.51
C MET A 1 -9.80 -46.26 13.73
N LYS A 2 -10.28 -45.74 12.59
CA LYS A 2 -9.56 -44.76 11.75
C LYS A 2 -10.42 -43.54 11.33
N SER A 3 -11.65 -43.47 11.83
CA SER A 3 -12.65 -42.47 11.39
C SER A 3 -12.71 -41.24 12.30
N SER A 4 -12.44 -41.36 13.61
CA SER A 4 -12.58 -40.25 14.55
C SER A 4 -11.46 -39.20 14.45
N THR A 5 -10.26 -39.59 14.03
CA THR A 5 -9.13 -38.66 13.85
C THR A 5 -9.33 -37.69 12.69
N PHE A 6 -10.08 -38.09 11.65
CA PHE A 6 -10.34 -37.25 10.48
C PHE A 6 -11.28 -36.07 10.79
N PHE A 7 -12.28 -36.30 11.64
CA PHE A 7 -13.22 -35.25 12.05
C PHE A 7 -12.62 -34.24 13.03
N VAL A 8 -11.71 -34.68 13.90
CA VAL A 8 -10.99 -33.79 14.83
C VAL A 8 -10.02 -32.87 14.07
N SER A 9 -9.34 -33.37 13.04
CA SER A 9 -8.49 -32.52 12.19
C SER A 9 -9.27 -31.52 11.33
N LEU A 10 -10.49 -31.85 10.92
CA LEU A 10 -11.35 -30.95 10.13
C LEU A 10 -11.96 -29.84 11.01
N GLY A 11 -12.32 -30.14 12.26
CA GLY A 11 -12.80 -29.13 13.22
C GLY A 11 -11.75 -28.07 13.56
N LEU A 12 -10.49 -28.50 13.74
CA LEU A 12 -9.37 -27.58 14.01
C LEU A 12 -8.99 -26.68 12.81
N LEU A 13 -9.27 -27.11 11.57
CA LEU A 13 -9.08 -26.29 10.37
C LEU A 13 -10.14 -25.17 10.25
N ILE A 14 -11.35 -25.39 10.78
CA ILE A 14 -12.45 -24.41 10.72
C ILE A 14 -12.27 -23.31 11.77
N GLU A 15 -11.70 -23.62 12.93
CA GLU A 15 -11.38 -22.63 13.98
C GLU A 15 -10.12 -21.79 13.67
N GLY A 16 -9.30 -22.25 12.72
CA GLY A 16 -8.11 -21.53 12.23
C GLY A 16 -8.41 -20.43 11.21
N ILE A 17 -9.67 -20.08 10.97
CA ILE A 17 -10.04 -18.91 10.18
C ILE A 17 -9.86 -17.70 11.09
N GLY A 18 -8.60 -17.29 11.23
CA GLY A 18 -8.20 -16.13 12.00
C GLY A 18 -9.09 -14.94 11.60
N THR A 19 -9.63 -14.27 12.62
CA THR A 19 -10.36 -13.02 12.49
C THR A 19 -9.46 -12.00 11.81
N PHE A 20 -9.51 -11.91 10.48
CA PHE A 20 -8.93 -10.80 9.74
C PHE A 20 -9.74 -9.57 10.10
N LYS A 21 -9.26 -8.81 11.09
CA LYS A 21 -9.86 -7.52 11.42
C LYS A 21 -9.76 -6.67 10.17
N GLN A 22 -10.89 -6.19 9.66
CA GLN A 22 -10.91 -5.38 8.45
C GLN A 22 -10.04 -4.14 8.71
N GLY A 23 -9.18 -3.73 7.77
CA GLY A 23 -8.21 -2.65 8.03
C GLY A 23 -8.85 -1.33 8.50
N LYS A 24 -10.13 -1.11 8.15
CA LYS A 24 -10.94 0.01 8.65
C LYS A 24 -11.21 -0.03 10.16
N ASP A 25 -11.19 -1.20 10.78
CA ASP A 25 -11.45 -1.41 12.21
C ASP A 25 -10.16 -1.30 13.06
N SER A 26 -9.03 -1.07 12.41
CA SER A 26 -7.71 -0.84 13.03
C SER A 26 -7.10 0.50 12.64
N SER A 27 -7.80 1.33 11.87
CA SER A 27 -7.32 2.66 11.48
C SER A 27 -7.92 3.74 12.37
N PHE A 28 -7.14 4.80 12.58
CA PHE A 28 -7.59 6.03 13.24
C PHE A 28 -7.76 7.11 12.18
N PHE A 29 -8.89 7.81 12.19
CA PHE A 29 -9.16 8.93 11.30
C PHE A 29 -9.30 10.21 12.12
N TYR A 30 -8.45 11.20 11.83
CA TYR A 30 -8.50 12.52 12.45
C TYR A 30 -8.97 13.51 11.39
N SER A 31 -10.23 13.95 11.48
CA SER A 31 -10.75 14.98 10.58
C SER A 31 -10.47 16.38 11.12
N SER A 32 -10.20 17.32 10.20
CA SER A 32 -10.06 18.74 10.52
C SER A 32 -11.38 19.46 10.28
N SER A 33 -11.73 20.43 11.13
CA SER A 33 -12.91 21.30 10.96
C SER A 33 -12.74 22.34 9.84
N THR A 34 -11.49 22.53 9.37
CA THR A 34 -11.15 23.40 8.25
C THR A 34 -10.47 22.59 7.16
N ASN A 35 -10.86 22.77 5.91
CA ASN A 35 -10.18 22.15 4.79
C ASN A 35 -8.98 23.00 4.35
N ALA A 36 -7.88 22.88 5.08
CA ALA A 36 -6.61 23.54 4.73
C ALA A 36 -6.00 22.94 3.45
N PHE A 37 -6.43 21.73 3.07
CA PHE A 37 -5.89 20.98 1.94
C PHE A 37 -6.73 21.21 0.69
N ASN A 38 -6.29 22.16 -0.14
CA ASN A 38 -6.91 22.36 -1.45
C ASN A 38 -6.29 21.39 -2.47
N TYR A 39 -6.86 20.18 -2.56
CA TYR A 39 -6.34 19.10 -3.39
C TYR A 39 -6.12 19.48 -4.85
N SER A 40 -7.01 20.30 -5.44
CA SER A 40 -6.88 20.74 -6.83
C SER A 40 -5.71 21.69 -7.08
N LYS A 41 -5.12 22.28 -6.02
CA LYS A 41 -3.92 23.10 -6.09
C LYS A 41 -2.63 22.32 -5.88
N ILE A 42 -2.70 21.03 -5.58
CA ILE A 42 -1.52 20.19 -5.40
C ILE A 42 -0.99 19.83 -6.78
N THR A 43 0.28 20.09 -7.02
CA THR A 43 0.96 19.82 -8.29
C THR A 43 1.90 18.63 -8.21
N ASP A 44 2.33 18.28 -6.99
CA ASP A 44 3.37 17.30 -6.74
C ASP A 44 2.96 16.38 -5.60
N ILE A 45 3.24 15.09 -5.77
CA ILE A 45 3.18 14.10 -4.70
C ILE A 45 4.56 13.47 -4.55
N VAL A 46 5.02 13.36 -3.30
CA VAL A 46 6.30 12.75 -2.97
C VAL A 46 6.05 11.50 -2.13
N ILE A 47 6.57 10.37 -2.56
CA ILE A 47 6.33 9.07 -1.91
C ILE A 47 7.66 8.49 -1.43
N PHE A 48 7.76 8.26 -0.12
CA PHE A 48 8.81 7.46 0.51
C PHE A 48 8.18 6.20 1.08
N TRP A 49 8.56 5.03 0.59
CA TRP A 49 7.93 3.79 1.03
C TRP A 49 8.82 2.57 0.82
N ARG A 50 8.58 1.51 1.60
CA ARG A 50 9.34 0.24 1.55
C ARG A 50 8.67 -0.84 0.71
N PHE A 51 7.37 -0.72 0.46
CA PHE A 51 6.56 -1.85 0.02
C PHE A 51 6.53 -1.98 -1.51
N VAL A 52 6.73 -3.21 -1.98
CA VAL A 52 6.80 -3.59 -3.40
C VAL A 52 5.60 -3.10 -4.23
N TYR A 53 4.41 -3.00 -3.63
CA TYR A 53 3.20 -2.51 -4.30
C TYR A 53 3.18 -1.00 -4.54
N SER A 54 4.15 -0.26 -4.02
CA SER A 54 4.32 1.18 -4.24
C SER A 54 5.53 1.50 -5.12
N ASP A 55 6.34 0.51 -5.48
CA ASP A 55 7.48 0.69 -6.39
C ASP A 55 7.00 0.80 -7.85
N VAL A 56 7.55 1.76 -8.60
CA VAL A 56 7.22 2.03 -10.01
C VAL A 56 8.44 2.03 -10.92
N SER A 57 9.48 1.29 -10.55
CA SER A 57 10.73 1.19 -11.32
C SER A 57 11.25 2.58 -11.72
N THR A 58 11.36 3.48 -10.74
CA THR A 58 11.71 4.88 -10.96
C THR A 58 13.15 5.01 -11.45
N ASN A 59 13.34 5.76 -12.53
CA ASN A 59 14.63 6.30 -12.91
C ASN A 59 14.94 7.49 -12.00
N TYR A 60 15.82 7.30 -11.02
CA TYR A 60 16.16 8.35 -10.04
C TYR A 60 16.91 9.56 -10.61
N THR A 61 17.34 9.53 -11.87
CA THR A 61 17.96 10.68 -12.52
C THR A 61 16.92 11.60 -13.15
N THR A 62 15.93 11.03 -13.84
CA THR A 62 14.91 11.80 -14.57
C THR A 62 13.58 11.90 -13.83
N MET A 63 13.39 11.05 -12.81
CA MET A 63 12.12 10.78 -12.12
C MET A 63 11.03 10.26 -13.05
N ASP A 64 11.41 9.66 -14.18
CA ASP A 64 10.48 8.88 -14.99
C ASP A 64 10.27 7.51 -14.36
N TYR A 65 9.11 6.90 -14.62
CA TYR A 65 8.73 5.60 -14.06
C TYR A 65 8.08 4.76 -15.15
N SER A 66 8.25 3.44 -15.08
CA SER A 66 7.45 2.55 -15.91
C SER A 66 6.08 2.39 -15.25
N SER A 67 5.02 2.43 -16.04
CA SER A 67 3.65 2.16 -15.56
C SER A 67 3.42 0.69 -15.17
N GLN A 68 4.50 -0.11 -15.10
CA GLN A 68 4.49 -1.52 -14.74
C GLN A 68 5.17 -1.70 -13.39
N ASN A 69 4.37 -1.99 -12.37
CA ASN A 69 4.87 -2.49 -11.09
C ASN A 69 4.88 -4.03 -11.07
N MET A 70 5.47 -4.62 -10.02
CA MET A 70 5.49 -6.07 -9.81
C MET A 70 4.08 -6.69 -9.63
N ALA A 71 3.05 -5.88 -9.38
CA ALA A 71 1.66 -6.31 -9.28
C ALA A 71 0.90 -6.24 -10.62
N LEU A 72 1.60 -6.00 -11.74
CA LEU A 72 1.06 -5.99 -13.10
C LEU A 72 -0.04 -4.93 -13.33
N GLY A 73 -0.12 -3.90 -12.48
CA GLY A 73 -1.13 -2.84 -12.57
C GLY A 73 -0.58 -1.48 -12.15
N LYS A 74 -1.40 -0.44 -12.23
CA LYS A 74 -1.04 0.87 -11.67
C LYS A 74 -0.94 0.77 -10.15
N ASN A 75 0.12 1.30 -9.55
CA ASN A 75 0.16 1.47 -8.10
C ASN A 75 -0.77 2.63 -7.69
N TRP A 76 -1.02 2.76 -6.39
CA TRP A 76 -1.89 3.81 -5.86
C TRP A 76 -1.35 5.23 -6.14
N GLY A 77 -0.03 5.41 -6.20
CA GLY A 77 0.60 6.70 -6.52
C GLY A 77 0.25 7.15 -7.94
N LEU A 78 0.46 6.27 -8.92
CA LEU A 78 0.09 6.49 -10.32
C LEU A 78 -1.41 6.70 -10.48
N TYR A 79 -2.24 5.94 -9.75
CA TYR A 79 -3.69 6.16 -9.77
C TYR A 79 -4.08 7.56 -9.29
N LEU A 80 -3.47 8.05 -8.20
CA LEU A 80 -3.70 9.41 -7.71
C LEU A 80 -3.28 10.47 -8.74
N THR A 81 -2.11 10.28 -9.37
CA THR A 81 -1.52 11.29 -10.26
C THR A 81 -2.02 11.24 -11.70
N GLU A 82 -2.53 10.10 -12.18
CA GLU A 82 -2.95 9.97 -13.58
C GLU A 82 -4.48 9.94 -13.71
N ASP A 83 -5.18 9.30 -12.76
CA ASP A 83 -6.60 9.00 -12.90
C ASP A 83 -7.49 9.90 -12.03
N ILE A 84 -7.00 10.37 -10.88
CA ILE A 84 -7.76 11.27 -9.98
C ILE A 84 -7.46 12.73 -10.26
N HIS A 85 -6.19 13.13 -10.20
CA HIS A 85 -5.77 14.52 -10.39
C HIS A 85 -4.34 14.56 -10.94
N PRO A 86 -4.13 15.10 -12.16
CA PRO A 86 -2.83 15.25 -12.77
C PRO A 86 -1.82 15.93 -11.85
N MET A 87 -0.82 15.17 -11.40
CA MET A 87 0.26 15.63 -10.53
C MET A 87 1.58 15.01 -10.96
N LYS A 88 2.69 15.67 -10.65
CA LYS A 88 4.02 15.08 -10.78
C LYS A 88 4.27 14.12 -9.62
N LEU A 89 4.64 12.88 -9.93
CA LEU A 89 5.00 11.88 -8.93
C LEU A 89 6.52 11.87 -8.72
N TRP A 90 6.93 12.04 -7.46
CA TRP A 90 8.32 11.88 -7.02
C TRP A 90 8.40 10.63 -6.15
N SER A 91 8.59 9.48 -6.80
CA SER A 91 8.66 8.19 -6.11
C SER A 91 10.10 7.87 -5.71
N TYR A 92 10.36 7.90 -4.41
CA TYR A 92 11.56 7.36 -3.78
C TYR A 92 11.28 6.02 -3.10
N ALA A 93 10.15 5.39 -3.43
CA ALA A 93 9.81 4.09 -2.91
C ALA A 93 10.76 3.03 -3.49
N TYR A 94 11.35 2.23 -2.61
CA TYR A 94 12.25 1.15 -3.00
C TYR A 94 11.94 -0.11 -2.20
N SER A 95 11.75 -1.21 -2.92
CA SER A 95 11.50 -2.51 -2.30
C SER A 95 12.68 -2.91 -1.42
N GLY A 96 12.43 -3.08 -0.12
CA GLY A 96 13.45 -3.47 0.86
C GLY A 96 14.15 -2.31 1.57
N ALA A 97 13.77 -1.04 1.30
CA ALA A 97 14.27 0.11 2.06
C ALA A 97 13.94 0.00 3.56
N VAL A 98 14.89 0.31 4.44
CA VAL A 98 14.67 0.32 5.90
C VAL A 98 14.77 1.73 6.45
N ILE A 99 14.05 2.00 7.55
CA ILE A 99 14.28 3.23 8.31
C ILE A 99 15.59 3.05 9.04
N ASP A 100 16.56 3.91 8.76
CA ASP A 100 17.75 4.01 9.59
C ASP A 100 17.37 4.68 10.90
N THR A 101 17.54 3.96 12.01
CA THR A 101 17.23 4.45 13.36
C THR A 101 18.43 5.06 14.06
N GLU A 102 19.61 5.05 13.45
CA GLU A 102 20.87 5.47 14.06
C GLU A 102 21.34 6.87 13.65
N VAL A 103 20.42 7.75 13.23
CA VAL A 103 20.70 9.17 12.97
C VAL A 103 20.55 10.01 14.23
#